data_AF-A0A1V4VZY4-F1
#
_entry.id   AF-A0A1V4VZY4-F1
#
_cell.length_a   1.000
_cell.length_b   1.000
_cell.length_c   1.000
_cell.angle_alpha   90.00
_cell.angle_beta   90.00
_cell.angle_gamma   90.00
#
_symmetry.space_group_name_H-M   'P 1'
#
loop_
_entity.id
_entity.type
_entity.pdbx_description
1 polymer ?
#
loop_
_entity_poly.entity_id
_entity_poly.type
_entity_poly.pdbx_seq_one_letter_code
_entity_poly.pdbx_strand_id
1 'polypeptide(L)'
;MEATAEIPQLESPWFVTVLGRLAGVDERAYTGAGFRDVPACEWYSAYVEWASQKGIVNGYGEGIFGLNDFITREQMAAVRQGWLDQVIAERYFKGRARK
;
A
#
# COMPACT_ATOMS: atom_id res chain seq x y z
N MET A 1 1.18 31.71 -19.28
CA MET A 1 0.38 30.84 -18.39
C MET A 1 1.20 29.60 -18.16
N GLU A 2 2.10 29.63 -17.19
CA GLU A 2 2.76 28.41 -16.72
C GLU A 2 1.67 27.56 -16.07
N ALA A 3 1.40 26.39 -16.65
CA ALA A 3 0.66 25.35 -15.95
C ALA A 3 1.56 24.89 -14.80
N THR A 4 1.47 25.57 -13.66
CA THR A 4 1.87 25.01 -12.38
C THR A 4 1.03 23.75 -12.21
N ALA A 5 1.60 22.60 -12.58
CA ALA A 5 1.07 21.32 -12.21
C ALA A 5 1.14 21.28 -10.67
N GLU A 6 0.08 21.74 -10.01
CA GLU A 6 -0.23 21.26 -8.68
C GLU A 6 -0.22 19.75 -8.81
N ILE A 7 0.77 19.11 -8.21
CA ILE A 7 0.77 17.67 -8.06
C ILE A 7 -0.56 17.37 -7.38
N PRO A 8 -1.55 16.74 -8.05
CA PRO A 8 -2.82 16.46 -7.41
C PRO A 8 -2.48 15.70 -6.15
N GLN A 9 -2.86 16.24 -5.00
CA GLN A 9 -2.51 15.64 -3.73
C GLN A 9 -3.19 14.28 -3.71
N LEU A 10 -2.38 13.24 -3.90
CA LEU A 10 -2.86 11.89 -4.06
C LEU A 10 -3.38 11.44 -2.69
N GLU A 11 -4.63 11.00 -2.62
CA GLU A 11 -5.13 10.38 -1.40
C GLU A 11 -4.37 9.06 -1.20
N SER A 12 -4.00 8.76 0.05
CA SER A 12 -3.23 7.57 0.43
C SER A 12 -3.68 6.24 -0.23
N PRO A 13 -4.99 5.95 -0.41
CA PRO A 13 -5.47 4.70 -1.02
C PRO A 13 -5.05 4.49 -2.48
N TRP A 14 -4.92 5.58 -3.25
CA TRP A 14 -4.52 5.49 -4.66
C TRP A 14 -3.08 5.00 -4.81
N PHE A 15 -2.17 5.48 -3.96
CA PHE A 15 -0.77 5.08 -4.01
C PHE A 15 -0.61 3.59 -3.69
N VAL A 16 -1.30 3.12 -2.64
CA VAL A 16 -1.30 1.71 -2.25
C VAL A 16 -1.90 0.83 -3.34
N THR A 17 -2.97 1.28 -3.98
CA THR A 17 -3.60 0.55 -5.09
C THR A 17 -2.67 0.43 -6.30
N VAL A 18 -1.97 1.51 -6.67
CA VAL A 18 -0.97 1.46 -7.75
C VAL A 18 0.14 0.46 -7.43
N LEU A 19 0.66 0.47 -6.20
CA LEU A 19 1.68 -0.49 -5.77
C LEU A 19 1.16 -1.93 -5.79
N GLY A 20 -0.04 -2.19 -5.29
CA GLY A 20 -0.64 -3.51 -5.30
C GLY A 20 -0.83 -4.07 -6.72
N ARG A 21 -1.26 -3.22 -7.66
CA ARG A 21 -1.36 -3.60 -9.09
C ARG A 21 0.00 -3.89 -9.71
N LEU A 22 1.02 -3.08 -9.41
CA LEU A 22 2.39 -3.32 -9.88
C LEU A 22 2.99 -4.60 -9.29
N ALA A 23 2.61 -4.96 -8.06
CA ALA A 23 3.01 -6.19 -7.41
C ALA A 23 2.25 -7.43 -7.91
N GLY A 24 1.20 -7.26 -8.74
CA GLY A 24 0.39 -8.36 -9.26
C GLY A 24 -0.52 -9.01 -8.22
N VAL A 25 -1.01 -8.23 -7.26
CA VAL A 25 -1.90 -8.70 -6.19
C VAL A 25 -3.23 -9.17 -6.79
N ASP A 26 -3.66 -10.39 -6.43
CA ASP A 26 -5.02 -10.86 -6.70
C ASP A 26 -5.95 -10.34 -5.59
N GLU A 27 -6.76 -9.35 -5.94
CA GLU A 27 -7.72 -8.72 -5.02
C GLU A 27 -8.74 -9.71 -4.44
N ARG A 28 -9.01 -10.83 -5.12
CA ARG A 28 -9.95 -11.86 -4.63
C ARG A 28 -9.43 -12.63 -3.43
N ALA A 29 -8.13 -12.56 -3.16
CA ALA A 29 -7.52 -13.15 -1.98
C ALA A 29 -7.76 -12.32 -0.70
N TYR A 30 -8.31 -11.12 -0.84
CA TYR A 30 -8.51 -10.16 0.25
C TYR A 30 -9.98 -9.81 0.38
N THR A 31 -10.41 -9.57 1.62
CA THR A 31 -11.82 -9.27 1.93
C THR A 31 -12.08 -7.77 2.10
N GLY A 32 -11.01 -6.98 2.11
CA GLY A 32 -11.03 -5.56 2.40
C GLY A 32 -11.10 -5.25 3.90
N ALA A 33 -10.72 -6.20 4.77
CA ALA A 33 -10.77 -6.05 6.22
C ALA A 33 -9.40 -5.64 6.78
N GLY A 34 -9.36 -4.69 7.71
CA GLY A 34 -8.12 -4.37 8.42
C GLY A 34 -8.19 -3.08 9.25
N PHE A 35 -8.55 -1.98 8.61
CA PHE A 35 -8.66 -0.67 9.26
C PHE A 35 -10.12 -0.25 9.42
N ARG A 36 -10.42 0.48 10.50
CA ARG A 36 -11.78 0.92 10.87
C ARG A 36 -12.31 2.02 9.94
N ASP A 37 -11.41 2.82 9.38
CA ASP A 37 -11.69 3.90 8.43
C ASP A 37 -11.67 3.45 6.97
N VAL A 38 -11.46 2.15 6.71
CA VAL A 38 -11.49 1.54 5.38
C VAL A 38 -12.75 0.69 5.27
N PRO A 39 -13.76 1.13 4.50
CA PRO A 39 -14.96 0.32 4.29
C PRO A 39 -14.61 -1.01 3.61
N ALA A 40 -15.31 -2.07 4.00
CA ALA A 40 -15.21 -3.34 3.28
C ALA A 40 -15.80 -3.18 1.86
N CYS A 41 -15.28 -3.96 0.91
CA CYS A 41 -15.74 -4.01 -0.48
C CYS A 41 -15.53 -2.73 -1.32
N GLU A 42 -14.69 -1.79 -0.90
CA GLU A 42 -14.24 -0.69 -1.77
C GLU A 42 -13.10 -1.16 -2.68
N TRP A 43 -12.93 -0.46 -3.81
CA TRP A 43 -11.96 -0.80 -4.85
C TRP A 43 -10.49 -0.79 -4.37
N TYR A 44 -10.18 -0.07 -3.29
CA TYR A 44 -8.86 -0.03 -2.66
C TYR A 44 -8.71 -0.99 -1.48
N SER A 45 -9.80 -1.50 -0.90
CA SER A 45 -9.75 -2.19 0.40
C SER A 45 -8.90 -3.45 0.36
N ALA A 46 -8.99 -4.22 -0.73
CA ALA A 46 -8.17 -5.40 -0.95
C ALA A 46 -6.66 -5.07 -0.96
N TYR A 47 -6.28 -3.97 -1.61
CA TYR A 47 -4.88 -3.53 -1.68
C TYR A 47 -4.38 -2.97 -0.35
N VAL A 48 -5.24 -2.27 0.40
CA VAL A 48 -4.92 -1.78 1.74
C VAL A 48 -4.73 -2.94 2.72
N GLU A 49 -5.61 -3.95 2.67
CA GLU A 49 -5.47 -5.16 3.47
C GLU A 49 -4.18 -5.91 3.12
N TRP A 50 -3.90 -6.12 1.83
CA TRP A 50 -2.65 -6.72 1.36
C TRP A 50 -1.42 -5.98 1.91
N ALA A 51 -1.40 -4.65 1.77
CA ALA A 51 -0.29 -3.82 2.21
C ALA A 51 -0.10 -3.90 3.74
N SER A 52 -1.19 -3.99 4.50
CA SER A 52 -1.15 -4.18 5.94
C SER A 52 -0.59 -5.56 6.32
N GLN A 53 -1.13 -6.64 5.74
CA GLN A 53 -0.68 -8.01 6.03
C GLN A 53 0.80 -8.24 5.67
N LYS A 54 1.29 -7.57 4.63
CA LYS A 54 2.70 -7.62 4.20
C LYS A 54 3.62 -6.69 4.99
N GLY A 55 3.09 -5.90 5.94
CA GLY A 55 3.86 -4.93 6.70
C GLY A 55 4.37 -3.74 5.89
N ILE A 56 3.78 -3.50 4.71
CA ILE A 56 4.12 -2.38 3.81
C ILE A 56 3.52 -1.08 4.36
N VAL A 57 2.32 -1.16 4.94
CA VAL A 57 1.64 -0.04 5.60
C VAL A 57 1.16 -0.47 6.98
N ASN A 58 1.45 0.35 8.00
CA ASN A 58 1.00 0.11 9.38
C ASN A 58 -0.17 1.00 9.80
N GLY A 59 -0.51 2.01 8.99
CA GLY A 59 -1.45 3.07 9.37
C GLY A 59 -0.89 3.98 10.47
N TYR A 60 -1.76 4.78 11.07
CA TYR A 60 -1.42 5.69 12.16
C TYR A 60 -1.50 5.03 13.55
N GLY A 61 -1.88 3.76 13.61
CA GLY A 61 -2.22 3.07 14.86
C GLY A 61 -3.73 3.05 15.13
N GLU A 62 -4.14 2.34 16.18
CA GLU A 62 -5.55 2.21 16.61
C GLU A 62 -6.53 1.68 15.55
N GLY A 63 -5.99 1.04 14.50
CA GLY A 63 -6.76 0.56 13.36
C GLY A 63 -7.17 1.68 12.39
N ILE A 64 -6.44 2.79 12.31
CA ILE A 64 -6.67 3.88 11.36
C ILE A 64 -5.61 3.87 10.25
N PHE A 65 -6.05 3.87 9.00
CA PHE A 65 -5.20 3.95 7.82
C PHE A 65 -4.85 5.38 7.43
N GLY A 66 -5.81 6.31 7.51
CA GLY A 66 -5.69 7.65 6.95
C GLY A 66 -6.26 7.76 5.54
N LEU A 67 -7.46 7.20 5.32
CA LEU A 67 -8.07 7.13 3.98
C LEU A 67 -8.17 8.49 3.28
N ASN A 68 -8.57 9.52 4.02
CA ASN A 68 -8.83 10.87 3.51
C ASN A 68 -7.61 11.80 3.64
N ASP A 69 -6.48 11.27 4.08
CA ASP A 69 -5.27 12.07 4.23
C ASP A 69 -4.50 12.11 2.91
N PHE A 70 -4.01 13.30 2.60
CA PHE A 70 -3.06 13.47 1.53
C PHE A 70 -1.74 12.81 1.90
N ILE A 71 -1.23 11.98 0.98
CA ILE A 71 0.04 11.31 1.19
C ILE A 71 1.20 12.28 0.93
N THR A 72 2.08 12.45 1.93
CA THR A 72 3.30 13.26 1.74
C THR A 72 4.35 12.51 0.93
N ARG A 73 5.37 13.21 0.42
CA ARG A 73 6.49 12.58 -0.31
C ARG A 73 7.25 11.59 0.56
N GLU A 74 7.39 11.91 1.84
CA GLU A 74 8.04 11.09 2.85
C GLU A 74 7.24 9.81 3.10
N GLN A 75 5.92 9.92 3.21
CA GLN A 75 5.03 8.75 3.36
C GLN A 75 5.09 7.85 2.12
N MET A 76 5.06 8.41 0.90
CA MET A 76 5.23 7.63 -0.33
C MET A 76 6.57 6.87 -0.36
N ALA A 77 7.65 7.51 0.08
CA ALA A 77 8.96 6.86 0.15
C ALA A 77 8.97 5.71 1.18
N ALA A 78 8.33 5.89 2.33
CA ALA A 78 8.21 4.85 3.36
C ALA A 78 7.43 3.64 2.86
N VAL A 79 6.25 3.85 2.24
CA VAL A 79 5.44 2.75 1.67
C VAL A 79 6.20 2.04 0.56
N ARG A 80 6.92 2.77 -0.30
CA ARG A 80 7.78 2.16 -1.32
C ARG A 80 8.89 1.32 -0.69
N GLN A 81 9.53 1.80 0.37
CA GLN A 81 10.60 1.06 1.03
C GLN A 81 10.08 -0.22 1.68
N GLY A 82 8.94 -0.18 2.37
CA GLY A 82 8.32 -1.38 2.92
C GLY A 82 8.03 -2.44 1.83
N TRP A 83 7.58 -2.01 0.65
CA TRP A 83 7.40 -2.92 -0.49
C TRP A 83 8.73 -3.49 -1.01
N LEU A 84 9.78 -2.66 -1.12
CA LEU A 84 11.10 -3.14 -1.56
C LEU A 84 11.68 -4.16 -0.58
N ASP A 85 11.59 -3.91 0.72
CA ASP A 85 12.06 -4.82 1.76
C ASP A 85 11.34 -6.17 1.67
N GLN A 86 10.02 -6.14 1.44
CA GLN A 86 9.20 -7.33 1.23
C GLN A 86 9.65 -8.14 0.00
N VAL A 87 9.84 -7.48 -1.16
CA VAL A 87 10.31 -8.11 -2.40
C VAL A 87 11.71 -8.71 -2.23
N ILE A 88 12.60 -7.97 -1.58
CA ILE A 88 13.97 -8.38 -1.32
C ILE A 88 13.98 -9.61 -0.41
N ALA A 89 13.22 -9.59 0.68
CA ALA A 89 13.10 -10.73 1.60
C ALA A 89 12.60 -12.00 0.89
N GLU A 90 11.53 -11.90 0.10
CA GLU A 90 11.01 -13.06 -0.66
C GLU A 90 12.05 -13.64 -1.63
N ARG A 91 12.85 -12.79 -2.29
CA ARG A 91 13.95 -13.24 -3.15
C ARG A 91 15.08 -13.90 -2.36
N TYR A 92 15.46 -13.34 -1.22
CA TYR A 92 16.49 -13.92 -0.35
C TYR A 92 16.10 -15.31 0.16
N PHE A 93 14.88 -15.50 0.64
CA PHE A 93 14.42 -16.80 1.16
C PHE A 93 14.24 -17.84 0.05
N LYS A 94 13.64 -17.47 -1.08
CA LYS A 94 13.46 -18.37 -2.22
C LYS A 94 14.79 -18.80 -2.85
N GLY A 95 15.82 -17.95 -2.79
CA GLY A 95 17.18 -18.27 -3.23
C GLY A 95 17.90 -19.31 -2.36
N ARG A 96 17.56 -19.38 -1.06
CA ARG A 96 18.19 -20.33 -0.12
C ARG A 96 17.55 -21.72 -0.12
N ALA A 97 16.27 -21.83 -0.49
CA ALA A 97 15.54 -23.10 -0.56
C ALA A 97 15.86 -23.98 -1.79
N ARG A 98 16.74 -23.51 -2.69
CA ARG A 98 17.15 -24.20 -3.93
C ARG A 98 18.52 -24.89 -3.85
N LYS A 99 19.05 -25.14 -2.65
CA LYS A 99 20.27 -25.94 -2.43
C LYS A 99 19.95 -27.28 -1.82
#